data_AF-A0A0Q8U2L4-F1
#
_entry.id   AF-A0A0Q8U2L4-F1
#
_cell.length_a   1.000
_cell.length_b   1.000
_cell.length_c   1.000
_cell.angle_alpha   90.00
_cell.angle_beta   90.00
_cell.angle_gamma   90.00
#
_symmetry.space_group_name_H-M   'P 1'
#
loop_
_entity.id
_entity.type
_entity.pdbx_description
1 polymer ?
#
loop_
_entity_poly.entity_id
_entity_poly.type
_entity_poly.pdbx_seq_one_letter_code
_entity_poly.pdbx_strand_id
1 'polypeptide(L)'
;MEMRRTFALAAAIAVLGSGAAKAATVIDVDNLIDHWGPRVSQGMGAMSYVSPDGSMTTGALQTWTVGRSGVLDQIDIFGAATSLRTNDNIAIDWDQHDFLVTLTILAGGTALNPGTIELGSVTKSALEIGAQRRVTNFDLSSLGIAVEQGDVLTFKMAVETCGGYAICHSGWTSYIAATQPDETSSHYAGGSAFSIQNSRIYSEGYAYDLNFRTWVSAVPEPSTWAMMIAGFGLTGSALRRRKRRVPSNLQAFS
;
A
#
# COMPACT_ATOMS: atom_id res chain seq x y z
N MET A 1 40.35 -60.66 13.67
CA MET A 1 39.40 -59.99 14.59
C MET A 1 39.12 -58.62 13.99
N GLU A 2 37.99 -58.51 13.28
CA GLU A 2 37.62 -57.36 12.44
C GLU A 2 37.25 -56.12 13.26
N MET A 3 37.74 -54.96 12.83
CA MET A 3 37.36 -53.64 13.35
C MET A 3 36.27 -53.03 12.45
N ARG A 4 35.00 -53.20 12.82
CA ARG A 4 33.84 -52.60 12.14
C ARG A 4 33.83 -51.09 12.35
N ARG A 5 33.92 -50.31 11.26
CA ARG A 5 33.69 -48.85 11.26
C ARG A 5 32.22 -48.56 10.92
N THR A 6 31.44 -48.18 11.92
CA THR A 6 30.07 -47.69 11.79
C THR A 6 30.11 -46.22 11.35
N PHE A 7 29.67 -45.91 10.13
CA PHE A 7 29.39 -44.55 9.70
C PHE A 7 27.90 -44.26 9.88
N ALA A 8 27.57 -43.40 10.84
CA ALA A 8 26.22 -42.88 11.01
C ALA A 8 25.96 -41.78 9.98
N LEU A 9 24.94 -41.97 9.14
CA LEU A 9 24.47 -40.99 8.17
C LEU A 9 23.42 -40.10 8.85
N ALA A 10 23.77 -38.86 9.18
CA ALA A 10 22.79 -37.87 9.63
C ALA A 10 22.09 -37.27 8.41
N ALA A 11 20.82 -37.61 8.19
CA ALA A 11 19.96 -36.99 7.19
C ALA A 11 19.35 -35.71 7.77
N ALA A 12 19.76 -34.55 7.25
CA ALA A 12 19.10 -33.28 7.55
C ALA A 12 17.84 -33.16 6.67
N ILE A 13 16.67 -33.29 7.29
CA ILE A 13 15.38 -32.99 6.66
C ILE A 13 15.20 -31.46 6.73
N ALA A 14 15.43 -30.78 5.61
CA ALA A 14 15.04 -29.38 5.47
C ALA A 14 13.55 -29.31 5.13
N VAL A 15 12.72 -28.97 6.13
CA VAL A 15 11.32 -28.63 5.92
C VAL A 15 11.29 -27.24 5.29
N LEU A 16 11.17 -27.17 3.97
CA LEU A 16 10.84 -25.94 3.27
C LEU A 16 9.33 -25.70 3.41
N GLY A 17 8.94 -24.95 4.44
CA GLY A 17 7.60 -24.40 4.54
C GLY A 17 7.40 -23.36 3.45
N SER A 18 6.84 -23.76 2.31
CA SER A 18 6.31 -22.84 1.32
C SER A 18 4.95 -22.30 1.80
N GLY A 19 4.98 -21.49 2.85
CA GLY A 19 3.86 -20.60 3.13
C GLY A 19 3.90 -19.49 2.09
N ALA A 20 2.79 -19.23 1.40
CA ALA A 20 2.65 -18.01 0.60
C ALA A 20 3.07 -16.82 1.48
N ALA A 21 4.13 -16.12 1.07
CA ALA A 21 4.55 -14.91 1.76
C ALA A 21 3.41 -13.89 1.59
N LYS A 22 2.51 -13.83 2.56
CA LYS A 22 1.53 -12.75 2.64
C LYS A 22 2.33 -11.45 2.72
N ALA A 23 1.93 -10.47 1.91
CA ALA A 23 2.47 -9.11 2.00
C ALA A 23 2.48 -8.68 3.47
N ALA A 24 3.62 -8.21 3.95
CA ALA A 24 3.68 -7.73 5.32
C ALA A 24 3.04 -6.35 5.34
N THR A 25 2.18 -6.12 6.31
CA THR A 25 1.68 -4.78 6.58
C THR A 25 2.87 -3.90 6.93
N VAL A 26 3.11 -2.85 6.15
CA VAL A 26 4.07 -1.80 6.50
C VAL A 26 3.21 -0.71 7.10
N ILE A 27 3.07 -0.79 8.42
CA ILE A 27 2.20 0.11 9.14
C ILE A 27 2.98 1.39 9.47
N ASP A 28 2.42 2.53 9.08
CA ASP A 28 2.87 3.87 9.51
C ASP A 28 1.90 4.46 10.58
N VAL A 29 0.71 3.83 10.79
CA VAL A 29 -0.13 4.04 11.98
C VAL A 29 -0.63 2.69 12.50
N ASP A 30 -0.02 2.16 13.58
CA ASP A 30 -0.12 0.77 14.06
C ASP A 30 -1.55 0.21 14.18
N ASN A 31 -2.56 1.06 14.25
CA ASN A 31 -3.97 0.70 14.13
C ASN A 31 -4.74 1.80 13.39
N LEU A 32 -5.50 1.43 12.34
CA LEU A 32 -6.53 2.31 11.79
C LEU A 32 -7.50 2.68 12.92
N ILE A 33 -7.71 3.97 13.14
CA ILE A 33 -8.56 4.44 14.24
C ILE A 33 -10.02 4.38 13.77
N ASP A 34 -10.82 3.51 14.38
CA ASP A 34 -12.22 3.26 14.00
C ASP A 34 -13.25 4.02 14.87
N HIS A 35 -12.81 4.67 15.95
CA HIS A 35 -13.69 5.27 16.95
C HIS A 35 -13.74 6.79 16.88
N TRP A 36 -14.92 7.34 17.16
CA TRP A 36 -15.16 8.77 17.31
C TRP A 36 -14.58 9.27 18.64
N GLY A 37 -13.30 9.62 18.63
CA GLY A 37 -12.67 10.40 19.69
C GLY A 37 -12.79 11.91 19.41
N PRO A 38 -12.57 12.77 20.42
CA PRO A 38 -12.54 14.23 20.24
C PRO A 38 -11.46 14.74 19.26
N ARG A 39 -10.63 13.85 18.71
CA ARG A 39 -9.46 14.13 17.86
C ARG A 39 -9.59 13.58 16.44
N VAL A 40 -10.69 12.88 16.14
CA VAL A 40 -11.03 12.44 14.78
C VAL A 40 -11.91 13.52 14.17
N SER A 41 -11.37 14.28 13.22
CA SER A 41 -12.17 15.22 12.45
C SER A 41 -12.77 14.54 11.22
N GLN A 42 -13.94 15.02 10.85
CA GLN A 42 -14.51 14.74 9.55
C GLN A 42 -13.93 15.76 8.56
N GLY A 43 -13.66 15.34 7.33
CA GLY A 43 -13.81 16.29 6.22
C GLY A 43 -12.76 16.23 5.12
N MET A 44 -11.75 15.38 5.21
CA MET A 44 -10.80 15.28 4.10
C MET A 44 -11.24 14.20 3.13
N GLY A 45 -11.51 14.62 1.89
CA GLY A 45 -12.16 13.78 0.91
C GLY A 45 -12.04 14.32 -0.49
N ALA A 46 -12.46 13.51 -1.45
CA ALA A 46 -12.67 13.95 -2.81
C ALA A 46 -14.16 14.25 -3.01
N MET A 47 -14.48 15.41 -3.57
CA MET A 47 -15.83 15.77 -3.97
C MET A 47 -15.85 16.30 -5.39
N SER A 48 -16.95 16.04 -6.09
CA SER A 48 -17.25 16.68 -7.35
C SER A 48 -18.62 17.32 -7.24
N TYR A 49 -18.67 18.61 -7.58
CA TYR A 49 -19.89 19.38 -7.65
C TYR A 49 -19.92 20.19 -8.95
N VAL A 50 -21.03 20.12 -9.67
CA VAL A 50 -21.26 20.95 -10.86
C VAL A 50 -22.13 22.15 -10.44
N SER A 51 -21.51 23.27 -10.11
CA SER A 51 -22.23 24.53 -9.95
C SER A 51 -22.47 25.22 -11.31
N PRO A 52 -23.47 26.13 -11.41
CA PRO A 52 -23.75 26.88 -12.63
C PRO A 52 -22.58 27.74 -13.17
N ASP A 53 -21.60 28.09 -12.32
CA ASP A 53 -20.42 28.92 -12.62
C ASP A 53 -19.14 28.11 -12.93
N GLY A 54 -19.19 26.78 -12.82
CA GLY A 54 -18.10 25.86 -13.17
C GLY A 54 -17.84 24.81 -12.10
N SER A 55 -17.54 23.58 -12.50
CA SER A 55 -17.31 22.45 -11.60
C SER A 55 -16.30 22.76 -10.49
N MET A 56 -16.70 22.59 -9.22
CA MET A 56 -15.79 22.51 -8.09
C MET A 56 -15.42 21.05 -7.86
N THR A 57 -14.17 20.71 -8.14
CA THR A 57 -13.61 19.39 -7.79
C THR A 57 -12.65 19.59 -6.64
N THR A 58 -12.98 18.99 -5.49
CA THR A 58 -12.03 18.82 -4.40
C THR A 58 -11.41 17.44 -4.49
N GLY A 59 -10.10 17.36 -4.38
CA GLY A 59 -9.38 16.09 -4.24
C GLY A 59 -8.69 16.06 -2.88
N ALA A 60 -8.42 14.87 -2.36
CA ALA A 60 -7.56 14.69 -1.20
C ALA A 60 -6.26 14.02 -1.65
N LEU A 61 -5.14 14.49 -1.13
CA LEU A 61 -3.86 13.81 -1.28
C LEU A 61 -3.20 13.61 0.08
N GLN A 62 -2.36 12.59 0.15
CA GLN A 62 -1.52 12.35 1.31
C GLN A 62 -0.18 11.81 0.84
N THR A 63 0.89 12.48 1.28
CA THR A 63 2.26 11.98 1.13
C THR A 63 2.62 11.05 2.29
N TRP A 64 3.50 10.09 2.05
CA TRP A 64 4.13 9.28 3.09
C TRP A 64 5.49 8.74 2.63
N THR A 65 6.36 8.43 3.58
CA THR A 65 7.61 7.71 3.34
C THR A 65 7.38 6.21 3.43
N VAL A 66 7.83 5.47 2.43
CA VAL A 66 7.75 4.01 2.37
C VAL A 66 8.64 3.40 3.45
N GLY A 67 8.02 2.66 4.36
CA GLY A 67 8.73 2.01 5.47
C GLY A 67 9.52 0.74 5.08
N ARG A 68 9.26 0.15 3.90
CA ARG A 68 9.90 -1.10 3.46
C ARG A 68 9.94 -1.24 1.94
N SER A 69 11.04 -1.77 1.42
CA SER A 69 11.17 -2.14 0.00
C SER A 69 10.30 -3.34 -0.41
N GLY A 70 9.79 -3.33 -1.64
CA GLY A 70 8.99 -4.40 -2.22
C GLY A 70 8.06 -3.92 -3.34
N VAL A 71 6.88 -4.54 -3.47
CA VAL A 71 5.80 -4.09 -4.37
C VAL A 71 4.61 -3.63 -3.54
N LEU A 72 4.11 -2.42 -3.80
CA LEU A 72 2.91 -1.88 -3.16
C LEU A 72 1.67 -2.60 -3.71
N ASP A 73 1.04 -3.42 -2.88
CA ASP A 73 -0.09 -4.26 -3.28
C ASP A 73 -1.44 -3.67 -2.91
N GLN A 74 -1.52 -2.86 -1.86
CA GLN A 74 -2.80 -2.43 -1.32
C GLN A 74 -2.66 -1.20 -0.43
N ILE A 75 -3.69 -0.36 -0.46
CA ILE A 75 -3.92 0.70 0.52
C ILE A 75 -5.30 0.49 1.15
N ASP A 76 -5.34 0.51 2.47
CA ASP A 76 -6.59 0.56 3.22
C ASP A 76 -6.83 1.97 3.74
N ILE A 77 -8.02 2.51 3.54
CA ILE A 77 -8.41 3.85 4.01
C ILE A 77 -9.72 3.76 4.77
N PHE A 78 -9.82 4.42 5.93
CA PHE A 78 -11.06 4.45 6.72
C PHE A 78 -11.94 5.65 6.36
N GLY A 79 -13.13 5.39 5.82
CA GLY A 79 -14.07 6.44 5.39
C GLY A 79 -15.32 5.90 4.74
N ALA A 80 -16.02 6.78 4.01
CA ALA A 80 -17.32 6.51 3.38
C ALA A 80 -17.46 7.27 2.05
N ALA A 81 -18.34 6.77 1.18
CA ALA A 81 -18.75 7.45 -0.04
C ALA A 81 -20.27 7.62 -0.07
N THR A 82 -20.70 8.85 -0.33
CA THR A 82 -22.10 9.28 -0.30
C THR A 82 -22.37 10.27 -1.42
N SER A 83 -23.62 10.37 -1.85
CA SER A 83 -24.04 11.45 -2.74
C SER A 83 -25.09 12.31 -2.06
N LEU A 84 -25.11 13.59 -2.41
CA LEU A 84 -26.10 14.54 -1.95
C LEU A 84 -26.82 15.14 -3.16
N ARG A 85 -28.15 15.01 -3.21
CA ARG A 85 -28.93 15.73 -4.21
C ARG A 85 -29.12 17.17 -3.78
N THR A 86 -28.96 18.09 -4.73
CA THR A 86 -29.22 19.50 -4.55
C THR A 86 -30.35 19.98 -5.47
N ASN A 87 -31.10 20.99 -5.04
CA ASN A 87 -31.92 21.83 -5.91
C ASN A 87 -31.44 23.26 -5.71
N ASP A 88 -31.02 23.94 -6.78
CA ASP A 88 -30.58 25.34 -6.68
C ASP A 88 -29.61 25.59 -5.51
N ASN A 89 -28.62 24.70 -5.34
CA ASN A 89 -27.59 24.75 -4.30
C ASN A 89 -28.08 24.46 -2.85
N ILE A 90 -29.28 23.90 -2.68
CA ILE A 90 -29.82 23.47 -1.37
C ILE A 90 -29.73 21.95 -1.26
N ALA A 91 -29.10 21.46 -0.20
CA ALA A 91 -29.01 20.05 0.16
C ALA A 91 -30.39 19.48 0.51
N ILE A 92 -30.90 18.50 -0.26
CA ILE A 92 -32.25 17.97 -0.07
C ILE A 92 -32.25 16.59 0.57
N ASP A 93 -31.36 15.69 0.12
CA ASP A 93 -31.30 14.31 0.62
C ASP A 93 -29.95 13.63 0.32
N TRP A 94 -29.50 12.82 1.28
CA TRP A 94 -28.31 11.97 1.14
C TRP A 94 -28.72 10.62 0.56
N ASP A 95 -28.43 10.43 -0.73
CA ASP A 95 -28.68 9.20 -1.44
C ASP A 95 -27.38 8.38 -1.61
N GLN A 96 -27.53 7.09 -1.88
CA GLN A 96 -26.46 6.27 -2.45
C GLN A 96 -26.58 6.25 -3.97
N HIS A 97 -26.13 7.32 -4.64
CA HIS A 97 -25.79 7.22 -6.06
C HIS A 97 -24.47 6.50 -6.20
N ASP A 98 -24.42 5.61 -7.19
CA ASP A 98 -23.15 5.01 -7.56
C ASP A 98 -22.35 5.99 -8.41
N PHE A 99 -21.09 6.16 -8.06
CA PHE A 99 -20.10 6.96 -8.77
C PHE A 99 -18.73 6.34 -8.54
N LEU A 100 -17.80 6.63 -9.44
CA LEU A 100 -16.46 6.09 -9.34
C LEU A 100 -15.57 6.93 -8.42
N VAL A 101 -14.88 6.25 -7.52
CA VAL A 101 -13.83 6.82 -6.66
C VAL A 101 -12.49 6.28 -7.13
N THR A 102 -11.62 7.16 -7.61
CA THR A 102 -10.30 6.81 -8.15
C THR A 102 -9.22 7.15 -7.15
N LEU A 103 -8.39 6.15 -6.83
CA LEU A 103 -7.15 6.29 -6.08
C LEU A 103 -5.98 6.20 -7.06
N THR A 104 -5.21 7.27 -7.16
CA THR A 104 -4.02 7.37 -8.01
C THR A 104 -2.77 7.41 -7.13
N ILE A 105 -1.78 6.57 -7.41
CA ILE A 105 -0.48 6.62 -6.76
C ILE A 105 0.46 7.49 -7.60
N LEU A 106 1.15 8.41 -6.92
CA LEU A 106 2.12 9.33 -7.49
C LEU A 106 3.48 9.11 -6.79
N ALA A 107 4.55 9.09 -7.56
CA ALA A 107 5.92 9.12 -7.04
C ALA A 107 6.30 10.53 -6.59
N GLY A 108 7.11 10.56 -5.53
CA GLY A 108 7.65 11.76 -4.92
C GLY A 108 6.66 12.43 -3.96
N GLY A 109 7.05 13.64 -3.59
CA GLY A 109 6.36 14.45 -2.62
C GLY A 109 7.26 14.83 -1.45
N THR A 110 6.74 15.71 -0.62
CA THR A 110 7.36 16.24 0.60
C THR A 110 6.23 16.60 1.56
N ALA A 111 6.57 17.04 2.76
CA ALA A 111 5.59 17.63 3.67
C ALA A 111 4.92 18.92 3.13
N LEU A 112 5.49 19.56 2.09
CA LEU A 112 4.99 20.83 1.55
C LEU A 112 4.40 20.72 0.14
N ASN A 113 4.71 19.65 -0.59
CA ASN A 113 4.27 19.46 -1.97
C ASN A 113 3.94 17.99 -2.21
N PRO A 114 2.81 17.65 -2.83
CA PRO A 114 2.53 16.28 -3.22
C PRO A 114 3.42 15.83 -4.38
N GLY A 115 3.50 14.51 -4.56
CA GLY A 115 4.08 13.87 -5.75
C GLY A 115 3.31 14.23 -7.01
N THR A 116 3.98 14.11 -8.15
CA THR A 116 3.44 14.57 -9.45
C THR A 116 3.56 13.54 -10.56
N ILE A 117 4.31 12.46 -10.36
CA ILE A 117 4.56 11.43 -11.36
C ILE A 117 3.59 10.28 -11.11
N GLU A 118 2.58 10.12 -11.95
CA GLU A 118 1.63 9.01 -11.81
C GLU A 118 2.30 7.64 -12.04
N LEU A 119 2.16 6.75 -11.06
CA LEU A 119 2.61 5.36 -11.11
C LEU A 119 1.48 4.40 -11.51
N GLY A 120 0.24 4.79 -11.24
CA GLY A 120 -0.95 4.05 -11.64
C GLY A 120 -2.17 4.44 -10.81
N SER A 121 -3.34 3.98 -11.24
CA SER A 121 -4.59 4.26 -10.56
C SER A 121 -5.51 3.06 -10.55
N VAL A 122 -6.37 3.02 -9.53
CA VAL A 122 -7.44 2.05 -9.38
C VAL A 122 -8.72 2.76 -9.02
N THR A 123 -9.84 2.15 -9.38
CA THR A 123 -11.15 2.76 -9.21
C THR A 123 -12.07 1.81 -8.48
N LYS A 124 -12.92 2.35 -7.62
CA LYS A 124 -13.92 1.61 -6.88
C LYS A 124 -15.28 2.31 -6.95
N SER A 125 -16.34 1.51 -7.00
CA SER A 125 -17.72 2.02 -6.90
C SER A 125 -17.99 2.60 -5.51
N ALA A 126 -18.70 3.73 -5.45
CA ALA A 126 -19.14 4.34 -4.20
C ALA A 126 -20.07 3.40 -3.40
N LEU A 127 -20.83 2.52 -4.07
CA LEU A 127 -21.63 1.49 -3.39
C LEU A 127 -20.77 0.44 -2.70
N GLU A 128 -19.63 0.07 -3.30
CA GLU A 128 -18.65 -0.83 -2.68
C GLU A 128 -17.93 -0.18 -1.50
N ILE A 129 -17.75 1.14 -1.51
CA ILE A 129 -17.21 1.89 -0.36
C ILE A 129 -18.27 2.04 0.73
N GLY A 130 -19.52 2.32 0.34
CA GLY A 130 -20.67 2.43 1.23
C GLY A 130 -20.76 3.78 1.94
N ALA A 131 -21.98 4.12 2.36
CA ALA A 131 -22.28 5.37 3.06
C ALA A 131 -21.86 5.36 4.55
N GLN A 132 -21.61 4.17 5.09
CA GLN A 132 -21.14 3.99 6.46
C GLN A 132 -19.63 3.95 6.49
N ARG A 133 -19.04 4.55 7.54
CA ARG A 133 -17.60 4.58 7.70
C ARG A 133 -17.06 3.19 7.96
N ARG A 134 -16.15 2.76 7.11
CA ARG A 134 -15.48 1.48 7.23
C ARG A 134 -14.11 1.53 6.58
N VAL A 135 -13.31 0.52 6.89
CA VAL A 135 -12.07 0.29 6.15
C VAL A 135 -12.44 -0.11 4.73
N THR A 136 -11.96 0.67 3.76
CA THR A 136 -12.06 0.40 2.34
C THR A 136 -10.70 -0.02 1.84
N ASN A 137 -10.65 -1.22 1.27
CA ASN A 137 -9.49 -1.74 0.56
C ASN A 137 -9.46 -1.20 -0.88
N PHE A 138 -8.31 -0.69 -1.29
CA PHE A 138 -7.93 -0.46 -2.69
C PHE A 138 -6.82 -1.44 -3.05
N ASP A 139 -7.13 -2.40 -3.92
CA ASP A 139 -6.18 -3.37 -4.45
C ASP A 139 -5.34 -2.72 -5.56
N LEU A 140 -4.02 -2.66 -5.35
CA LEU A 140 -3.02 -2.09 -6.25
C LEU A 140 -2.10 -3.17 -6.84
N SER A 141 -2.32 -4.44 -6.51
CA SER A 141 -1.41 -5.55 -6.84
C SER A 141 -1.19 -5.71 -8.35
N SER A 142 -2.17 -5.35 -9.18
CA SER A 142 -2.04 -5.37 -10.64
C SER A 142 -1.16 -4.26 -11.21
N LEU A 143 -0.85 -3.21 -10.44
CA LEU A 143 -0.05 -2.08 -10.90
C LEU A 143 1.45 -2.36 -10.88
N GLY A 144 1.90 -3.34 -10.08
CA GLY A 144 3.31 -3.73 -10.01
C GLY A 144 4.25 -2.60 -9.55
N ILE A 145 3.77 -1.70 -8.69
CA ILE A 145 4.52 -0.54 -8.22
C ILE A 145 5.64 -1.00 -7.29
N ALA A 146 6.87 -1.04 -7.80
CA ALA A 146 8.06 -1.30 -7.00
C ALA A 146 8.41 -0.06 -6.16
N VAL A 147 8.73 -0.29 -4.88
CA VAL A 147 9.08 0.74 -3.92
C VAL A 147 10.34 0.34 -3.15
N GLU A 148 11.15 1.31 -2.77
CA GLU A 148 12.28 1.15 -1.87
C GLU A 148 11.98 1.83 -0.53
N GLN A 149 12.55 1.29 0.56
CA GLN A 149 12.49 1.94 1.86
C GLN A 149 13.09 3.35 1.78
N GLY A 150 12.34 4.35 2.22
CA GLY A 150 12.72 5.76 2.14
C GLY A 150 12.17 6.49 0.92
N ASP A 151 11.59 5.78 -0.07
CA ASP A 151 10.84 6.44 -1.15
C ASP A 151 9.70 7.27 -0.57
N VAL A 152 9.39 8.40 -1.20
CA VAL A 152 8.19 9.18 -0.87
C VAL A 152 7.15 8.94 -1.95
N LEU A 153 5.95 8.54 -1.52
CA LEU A 153 4.79 8.39 -2.39
C LEU A 153 3.70 9.35 -1.97
N THR A 154 2.79 9.61 -2.91
CA THR A 154 1.55 10.33 -2.66
C THR A 154 0.39 9.53 -3.23
N PHE A 155 -0.71 9.41 -2.50
CA PHE A 155 -1.94 8.95 -3.11
C PHE A 155 -2.81 10.17 -3.32
N LYS A 156 -3.44 10.25 -4.47
CA LYS A 156 -4.43 11.24 -4.83
C LYS A 156 -5.76 10.54 -4.98
N MET A 157 -6.77 11.19 -4.44
CA MET A 157 -8.13 10.76 -4.58
C MET A 157 -8.95 11.73 -5.41
N ALA A 158 -9.75 11.16 -6.30
CA ALA A 158 -10.73 11.86 -7.11
C ALA A 158 -12.04 11.09 -7.12
N VAL A 159 -13.15 11.80 -7.25
CA VAL A 159 -14.45 11.21 -7.53
C VAL A 159 -14.91 11.65 -8.91
N GLU A 160 -15.61 10.77 -9.60
CA GLU A 160 -16.30 11.09 -10.83
C GLU A 160 -17.39 12.15 -10.58
N THR A 161 -17.63 12.96 -11.60
CA THR A 161 -18.79 13.87 -11.65
C THR A 161 -20.08 13.06 -11.74
N CYS A 162 -21.03 13.24 -10.82
CA CYS A 162 -22.35 12.56 -10.91
C CYS A 162 -23.26 13.09 -12.02
N GLY A 163 -22.94 14.24 -12.63
CA GLY A 163 -23.87 14.98 -13.48
C GLY A 163 -25.11 15.52 -12.73
N GLY A 164 -25.86 16.44 -13.35
CA GLY A 164 -27.04 17.05 -12.74
C GLY A 164 -26.74 17.93 -11.51
N TYR A 165 -27.78 18.20 -10.70
CA TYR A 165 -27.65 18.89 -9.41
C TYR A 165 -27.26 17.92 -8.29
N ALA A 166 -26.22 17.12 -8.47
CA ALA A 166 -25.76 16.16 -7.46
C ALA A 166 -24.30 16.46 -7.06
N ILE A 167 -24.03 16.33 -5.76
CA ILE A 167 -22.69 16.36 -5.19
C ILE A 167 -22.29 14.92 -4.91
N CYS A 168 -21.19 14.48 -5.51
CA CYS A 168 -20.57 13.19 -5.21
C CYS A 168 -19.43 13.45 -4.26
N HIS A 169 -19.39 12.69 -3.16
CA HIS A 169 -18.40 12.92 -2.13
C HIS A 169 -17.94 11.60 -1.52
N SER A 170 -16.62 11.41 -1.50
CA SER A 170 -15.95 10.38 -0.72
C SER A 170 -15.15 11.07 0.38
N GLY A 171 -15.56 10.86 1.63
CA GLY A 171 -14.94 11.47 2.80
C GLY A 171 -14.21 10.45 3.67
N TRP A 172 -13.03 10.82 4.14
CA TRP A 172 -12.20 9.99 5.00
C TRP A 172 -12.13 10.59 6.39
N THR A 173 -11.89 9.73 7.37
CA THR A 173 -11.54 10.22 8.69
C THR A 173 -10.11 10.74 8.63
N SER A 174 -9.94 11.98 9.05
CA SER A 174 -8.63 12.57 9.30
C SER A 174 -8.40 12.67 10.80
N TYR A 175 -7.15 12.50 11.21
CA TYR A 175 -6.73 12.84 12.56
C TYR A 175 -6.26 14.30 12.59
N ILE A 176 -6.72 15.08 13.57
CA ILE A 176 -6.14 16.40 13.85
C ILE A 176 -5.13 16.20 14.97
N ALA A 177 -3.85 16.38 14.67
CA ALA A 177 -2.86 16.55 15.72
C ALA A 177 -3.21 17.83 16.48
N ALA A 178 -3.64 17.69 17.74
CA ALA A 178 -4.00 18.83 18.56
C ALA A 178 -2.77 19.73 18.75
N THR A 179 -3.05 21.00 18.96
CA THR A 179 -2.13 22.07 19.38
C THR A 179 -1.47 21.83 20.76
N GLN A 180 -1.42 20.59 21.25
CA GLN A 180 -0.86 20.20 22.54
C GLN A 180 0.56 19.62 22.34
N PRO A 181 1.58 20.16 23.04
CA PRO A 181 2.99 19.84 22.80
C PRO A 181 3.45 18.47 23.34
N ASP A 182 2.58 17.67 23.94
CA ASP A 182 2.90 16.39 24.60
C ASP A 182 2.33 15.16 23.90
N GLU A 183 1.72 15.31 22.73
CA GLU A 183 1.17 14.19 21.99
C GLU A 183 2.09 13.78 20.86
N THR A 184 2.45 12.49 20.85
CA THR A 184 3.08 11.84 19.70
C THR A 184 2.09 11.89 18.56
N SER A 185 2.16 12.94 17.75
CA SER A 185 1.41 13.04 16.54
C SER A 185 1.67 11.81 15.69
N SER A 186 0.60 11.12 15.29
CA SER A 186 0.68 9.98 14.37
C SER A 186 0.90 10.49 12.94
N HIS A 187 1.89 11.37 12.77
CA HIS A 187 2.32 11.84 11.46
C HIS A 187 3.00 10.70 10.74
N TYR A 188 2.50 10.41 9.55
CA TYR A 188 3.22 9.55 8.62
C TYR A 188 4.63 10.10 8.45
N ALA A 189 5.64 9.24 8.52
CA ALA A 189 7.02 9.69 8.34
C ALA A 189 7.14 10.46 7.01
N GLY A 190 7.60 11.71 7.07
CA GLY A 190 7.76 12.57 5.88
C GLY A 190 6.48 12.97 5.15
N GLY A 191 5.30 12.66 5.70
CA GLY A 191 4.00 12.85 5.09
C GLY A 191 3.27 14.14 5.50
N SER A 192 2.32 14.56 4.65
CA SER A 192 1.34 15.63 4.87
C SER A 192 0.08 15.37 4.04
N ALA A 193 -1.07 15.81 4.54
CA ALA A 193 -2.29 15.88 3.75
C ALA A 193 -2.41 17.19 2.95
N PHE A 194 -3.05 17.09 1.79
CA PHE A 194 -3.34 18.19 0.89
C PHE A 194 -4.79 18.12 0.42
N SER A 195 -5.40 19.27 0.17
CA SER A 195 -6.63 19.36 -0.61
C SER A 195 -6.34 19.95 -1.99
N ILE A 196 -7.08 19.50 -3.00
CA ILE A 196 -7.20 20.20 -4.28
C ILE A 196 -8.50 20.98 -4.19
N GLN A 197 -8.55 22.24 -4.59
CA GLN A 197 -9.81 22.96 -4.82
C GLN A 197 -9.65 23.77 -6.11
N ASN A 198 -10.59 23.64 -7.04
CA ASN A 198 -10.54 24.34 -8.34
C ASN A 198 -9.18 24.18 -9.05
N SER A 199 -8.66 22.94 -9.08
CA SER A 199 -7.36 22.58 -9.66
C SER A 199 -6.14 23.24 -9.01
N ARG A 200 -6.28 23.84 -7.83
CA ARG A 200 -5.18 24.36 -7.01
C ARG A 200 -4.96 23.45 -5.81
N ILE A 201 -3.70 23.26 -5.43
CA ILE A 201 -3.33 22.44 -4.28
C ILE A 201 -3.12 23.34 -3.07
N TYR A 202 -3.71 22.95 -1.94
CA TYR A 202 -3.59 23.58 -0.64
C TYR A 202 -2.94 22.58 0.32
N SER A 203 -1.88 23.01 1.00
CA SER A 203 -1.33 22.26 2.13
C SER A 203 -2.20 22.54 3.35
N GLU A 204 -2.62 21.49 4.03
CA GLU A 204 -3.39 21.62 5.27
C GLU A 204 -2.47 21.88 6.49
N GLY A 205 -1.15 21.89 6.27
CA GLY A 205 -0.13 22.01 7.31
C GLY A 205 0.22 20.64 7.93
N TYR A 206 1.32 20.61 8.69
CA TYR A 206 1.95 19.42 9.25
C TYR A 206 1.06 18.59 10.20
N ALA A 207 -0.20 18.98 10.45
CA ALA A 207 -1.06 18.43 11.51
C ALA A 207 -2.20 17.51 11.02
N TYR A 208 -2.34 17.31 9.70
CA TYR A 208 -3.42 16.52 9.10
C TYR A 208 -2.91 15.24 8.47
N ASP A 209 -3.48 14.14 8.94
CA ASP A 209 -3.16 12.79 8.50
C ASP A 209 -4.45 12.07 8.10
N LEU A 210 -4.49 11.54 6.87
CA LEU A 210 -5.57 10.66 6.44
C LEU A 210 -5.41 9.31 7.16
N ASN A 211 -6.47 8.73 7.69
CA ASN A 211 -6.40 7.46 8.42
C ASN A 211 -6.28 6.27 7.43
N PHE A 212 -5.06 5.88 7.06
CA PHE A 212 -4.76 4.85 6.07
C PHE A 212 -3.60 3.94 6.48
N ARG A 213 -3.43 2.82 5.78
CA ARG A 213 -2.24 1.96 5.88
C ARG A 213 -1.89 1.34 4.54
N THR A 214 -0.64 0.95 4.37
CA THR A 214 -0.15 0.34 3.14
C THR A 214 0.31 -1.10 3.35
N TRP A 215 0.27 -1.88 2.27
CA TRP A 215 0.73 -3.26 2.24
C TRP A 215 1.77 -3.42 1.14
N VAL A 216 2.96 -3.87 1.51
CA VAL A 216 4.06 -4.07 0.57
C VAL A 216 4.48 -5.54 0.61
N SER A 217 4.35 -6.24 -0.51
CA SER A 217 4.91 -7.58 -0.66
C SER A 217 6.41 -7.51 -0.81
N ALA A 218 7.12 -8.31 -0.02
CA ALA A 218 8.56 -8.43 -0.15
C ALA A 218 8.89 -9.14 -1.47
N VAL A 219 9.58 -8.44 -2.36
CA VAL A 219 10.26 -9.09 -3.49
C VAL A 219 11.54 -9.70 -2.92
N PRO A 220 11.83 -10.99 -3.16
CA PRO A 220 13.06 -11.58 -2.65
C PRO A 220 14.25 -10.83 -3.28
N GLU A 221 15.10 -10.26 -2.43
CA GLU A 221 16.22 -9.43 -2.88
C GLU A 221 17.11 -10.20 -3.87
N PRO A 222 17.69 -9.54 -4.89
CA PRO A 222 18.59 -10.20 -5.85
C PRO A 222 19.74 -10.96 -5.19
N SER A 223 20.20 -10.50 -4.03
CA SER A 223 21.18 -11.17 -3.16
C SER A 223 20.72 -12.56 -2.72
N THR A 224 19.43 -12.72 -2.40
CA THR A 224 18.81 -13.98 -1.99
C THR A 224 18.78 -14.98 -3.14
N TRP A 225 18.40 -14.52 -4.35
CA TRP A 225 18.46 -15.36 -5.55
C TRP A 225 19.89 -15.77 -5.87
N ALA A 226 20.84 -14.84 -5.75
CA ALA A 226 22.26 -15.12 -5.95
C ALA A 226 22.79 -16.15 -4.94
N MET A 227 22.40 -16.06 -3.66
CA MET A 227 22.79 -17.04 -2.63
C MET A 227 22.16 -18.41 -2.86
N MET A 228 20.90 -18.48 -3.32
CA MET A 228 20.28 -19.75 -3.72
C MET A 228 21.03 -20.38 -4.90
N ILE A 229 21.30 -19.60 -5.95
CA ILE A 229 22.06 -20.06 -7.13
C ILE A 229 23.47 -20.50 -6.72
N ALA A 230 24.15 -19.73 -5.88
CA ALA A 230 25.47 -20.08 -5.38
C ALA A 230 25.44 -21.39 -4.56
N GLY A 231 24.46 -21.56 -3.67
CA GLY A 231 24.26 -22.78 -2.89
C GLY A 231 23.99 -24.01 -3.77
N PHE A 232 23.14 -23.88 -4.80
CA PHE A 232 22.91 -24.94 -5.76
C PHE A 232 24.14 -25.24 -6.62
N GLY A 233 24.88 -24.21 -7.04
CA GLY A 233 26.14 -24.35 -7.77
C GLY A 233 27.20 -25.11 -6.97
N LEU A 234 27.39 -24.74 -5.70
CA LEU A 234 28.30 -25.42 -4.78
C LEU A 234 27.90 -26.88 -4.57
N THR A 235 26.63 -27.15 -4.28
CA THR A 235 26.12 -28.52 -4.08
C THR A 235 26.30 -29.38 -5.33
N GLY A 236 25.94 -28.84 -6.51
CA GLY A 236 26.14 -29.52 -7.80
C GLY A 236 27.62 -29.80 -8.09
N SER A 237 28.51 -28.87 -7.76
CA SER A 237 29.96 -29.04 -7.93
C SER A 237 30.53 -30.16 -7.05
N ALA A 238 30.08 -30.26 -5.79
CA ALA A 238 30.51 -31.27 -4.84
C ALA A 238 30.09 -32.68 -5.29
N LEU A 239 28.86 -32.83 -5.81
CA LEU A 239 28.35 -34.09 -6.36
C LEU A 239 29.14 -34.54 -7.60
N ARG A 240 29.49 -33.61 -8.50
CA ARG A 240 30.28 -33.93 -9.70
C ARG A 240 31.71 -34.40 -9.36
N ARG A 241 32.33 -33.87 -8.30
CA ARG A 241 33.68 -34.26 -7.88
C ARG A 241 33.77 -35.71 -7.37
N ARG A 242 32.68 -36.29 -6.85
CA ARG A 242 32.66 -37.68 -6.32
C ARG A 242 32.66 -38.76 -7.39
N LYS A 243 32.22 -38.51 -8.62
CA LYS A 243 32.09 -39.54 -9.67
C LYS A 243 33.41 -39.98 -10.32
N ARG A 244 34.56 -39.45 -9.89
CA ARG A 244 35.88 -39.71 -10.52
C ARG A 244 36.74 -40.78 -9.85
N ARG A 245 36.12 -41.77 -9.18
CA ARG A 245 36.77 -43.00 -8.74
C ARG A 245 36.10 -44.19 -9.40
N VAL A 246 36.41 -44.43 -10.66
CA VAL A 246 36.30 -45.77 -11.25
C VAL A 246 37.62 -46.45 -10.90
N PRO A 247 37.64 -47.46 -10.01
CA PRO A 247 38.83 -48.28 -9.84
C PRO A 247 39.04 -49.03 -11.14
N SER A 248 40.14 -48.73 -11.84
CA SER A 248 40.66 -49.57 -12.90
C SER A 248 41.23 -50.83 -12.27
N ASN A 249 40.37 -51.80 -11.93
CA ASN A 249 40.81 -53.18 -11.72
C ASN A 249 41.01 -53.82 -13.09
N LEU A 250 42.13 -53.46 -13.71
CA LEU A 250 42.80 -54.29 -14.71
C LEU A 250 43.61 -55.34 -13.95
N GLN A 251 43.08 -56.55 -13.81
CA GLN A 251 43.84 -57.82 -13.78
C GLN A 251 42.89 -58.86 -14.40
N ALA A 252 42.99 -59.17 -15.69
CA ALA A 252 43.92 -60.16 -16.25
C ALA A 252 43.83 -61.50 -15.50
N PHE A 253 42.97 -62.40 -15.98
CA PHE A 253 43.12 -63.83 -15.75
C PHE A 253 43.05 -64.56 -17.09
N SER A 254 44.08 -65.38 -17.28
CA SER A 254 44.40 -66.33 -18.35
C SER A 254 43.30 -67.33 -18.64
#